data_AF-A0AAD4SRF8-F1
#
_entry.id   AF-A0AAD4SRF8-F1
#
_cell.length_a   1.000
_cell.length_b   1.000
_cell.length_c   1.000
_cell.angle_alpha   90.00
_cell.angle_beta   90.00
_cell.angle_gamma   90.00
#
_symmetry.space_group_name_H-M   'P 1'
#
loop_
_entity.id
_entity.type
_entity.pdbx_description
1 polymer ?
#
loop_
_entity_poly.entity_id
_entity_poly.type
_entity_poly.pdbx_seq_one_letter_code
_entity_poly.pdbx_strand_id
1 'polypeptide(L)'
;MAFKVNLTVLLFTCFLILAAEVQFNQAVERHFKDSPRYKECYESCIQDTKARVKERSQGEPSASYLRLRCENECKIDDEYPPFPRH
;
A
#
# COMPACT_ATOMS: atom_id res chain seq x y z
N MET A 1 -7.81 16.41 -43.33
CA MET A 1 -9.02 16.65 -42.51
C MET A 1 -8.57 16.75 -41.05
N ALA A 2 -8.69 17.92 -40.41
CA ALA A 2 -8.31 18.09 -39.00
C ALA A 2 -9.49 17.67 -38.11
N PHE A 3 -9.30 16.62 -37.30
CA PHE A 3 -10.27 16.17 -36.31
C PHE A 3 -10.45 17.25 -35.24
N LYS A 4 -11.65 17.87 -35.19
CA LYS A 4 -11.99 18.89 -34.21
C LYS A 4 -12.30 18.19 -32.89
N VAL A 5 -11.28 17.92 -32.08
CA VAL A 5 -11.47 17.31 -30.77
C VAL A 5 -12.17 18.33 -29.88
N ASN A 6 -13.41 18.03 -29.50
CA ASN A 6 -14.22 18.87 -28.64
C ASN A 6 -13.60 18.84 -27.23
N LEU A 7 -13.43 20.00 -26.58
CA LEU A 7 -12.79 20.11 -25.26
C LEU A 7 -13.43 19.17 -24.23
N THR A 8 -14.73 18.94 -24.33
CA THR A 8 -15.50 18.00 -23.51
C THR A 8 -15.04 16.55 -23.66
N VAL A 9 -14.66 16.14 -24.88
CA VAL A 9 -14.12 14.80 -25.14
C VAL A 9 -12.76 14.63 -24.47
N LEU A 10 -11.91 15.67 -24.53
CA LEU A 10 -10.59 15.66 -23.88
C LEU A 10 -10.73 15.51 -22.35
N LEU A 11 -11.58 16.33 -21.73
CA LEU A 11 -11.83 16.28 -20.28
C LEU A 11 -12.41 14.92 -19.84
N PHE A 12 -13.32 14.36 -20.64
CA PHE A 12 -13.89 13.04 -20.37
C PHE A 12 -12.82 11.94 -20.45
N THR A 13 -11.92 11.98 -21.44
CA THR A 13 -10.82 11.02 -21.53
C THR A 13 -9.84 11.13 -20.37
N CYS A 14 -9.49 12.35 -19.93
CA CYS A 14 -8.66 12.55 -18.74
C CYS A 14 -9.30 11.96 -17.49
N PHE A 15 -10.60 12.19 -17.28
CA PHE A 15 -11.32 11.65 -16.13
C PHE A 15 -11.32 10.11 -16.12
N LEU A 16 -11.52 9.48 -17.28
CA LEU A 16 -11.48 8.02 -17.39
C LEU A 16 -10.09 7.45 -17.08
N ILE A 17 -9.01 8.12 -17.52
CA ILE A 17 -7.63 7.72 -17.23
C ILE A 17 -7.39 7.79 -15.71
N LEU A 18 -7.74 8.90 -15.07
CA LEU A 18 -7.63 9.08 -13.62
C LEU A 18 -8.41 7.99 -12.84
N ALA A 19 -9.64 7.69 -13.26
CA ALA A 19 -10.44 6.65 -12.64
C ALA A 19 -9.81 5.26 -12.79
N ALA A 20 -9.25 4.95 -13.97
CA ALA A 20 -8.57 3.69 -14.22
C ALA A 20 -7.28 3.56 -13.39
N GLU A 21 -6.49 4.63 -13.25
CA GLU A 21 -5.29 4.65 -12.41
C GLU A 21 -5.62 4.38 -10.93
N VAL A 22 -6.70 5.00 -10.41
CA VAL A 22 -7.13 4.78 -9.03
C VAL A 22 -7.57 3.33 -8.80
N GLN A 23 -8.35 2.76 -9.72
CA GLN A 23 -8.78 1.36 -9.61
C GLN A 23 -7.62 0.38 -9.72
N PHE A 24 -6.69 0.64 -10.65
CA PHE A 24 -5.49 -0.16 -10.82
C PHE A 24 -4.63 -0.14 -9.55
N ASN A 25 -4.34 1.04 -8.99
CA ASN A 25 -3.56 1.18 -7.77
C ASN A 25 -4.21 0.44 -6.58
N GLN A 26 -5.53 0.51 -6.43
CA GLN A 26 -6.22 -0.23 -5.37
C GLN A 26 -6.20 -1.75 -5.57
N ALA A 27 -6.35 -2.22 -6.81
CA ALA A 27 -6.31 -3.64 -7.14
C ALA A 27 -4.91 -4.21 -6.91
N VAL A 28 -3.89 -3.46 -7.30
CA VAL A 28 -2.48 -3.78 -7.09
C VAL A 28 -2.16 -3.85 -5.58
N GLU A 29 -2.57 -2.84 -4.81
CA GLU A 29 -2.39 -2.84 -3.35
C GLU A 29 -3.03 -4.06 -2.67
N ARG A 30 -4.23 -4.46 -3.10
CA ARG A 30 -4.89 -5.67 -2.58
C ARG A 30 -4.14 -6.94 -2.94
N HIS A 31 -3.79 -7.10 -4.22
CA HIS A 31 -3.06 -8.28 -4.68
C HIS A 31 -1.72 -8.45 -3.97
N PHE A 32 -1.04 -7.35 -3.66
CA PHE A 32 0.21 -7.39 -2.89
C PHE A 32 0.02 -7.73 -1.43
N LYS A 33 -1.01 -7.16 -0.77
CA LYS A 33 -1.35 -7.52 0.61
C LYS A 33 -1.79 -8.98 0.75
N ASP A 34 -2.38 -9.53 -0.31
CA ASP A 34 -2.74 -10.94 -0.40
C ASP A 34 -1.59 -11.85 -0.82
N SER A 35 -0.40 -11.29 -1.12
CA SER A 35 0.78 -12.08 -1.45
C SER A 35 1.19 -12.94 -0.25
N PRO A 36 1.43 -14.25 -0.44
CA PRO A 36 1.89 -15.13 0.63
C PRO A 36 3.19 -14.61 1.27
N ARG A 37 4.05 -13.95 0.49
CA ARG A 37 5.31 -13.36 0.97
C ARG A 37 5.10 -12.17 1.92
N TYR A 38 4.12 -11.31 1.62
CA TYR A 38 3.77 -10.20 2.52
C TYR A 38 3.19 -10.75 3.83
N LYS A 39 2.29 -11.74 3.73
CA LYS A 39 1.68 -12.39 4.88
C LYS A 39 2.73 -13.08 5.78
N GLU A 40 3.65 -13.84 5.21
CA GLU A 40 4.74 -14.50 5.94
C GLU A 40 5.63 -13.47 6.66
N CYS A 41 6.04 -12.40 5.97
CA CYS A 41 6.82 -11.32 6.57
C CYS A 41 6.06 -10.66 7.73
N TYR A 42 4.79 -10.33 7.51
CA TYR A 42 3.96 -9.64 8.49
C TYR A 42 3.70 -10.49 9.74
N GLU A 43 3.41 -11.79 9.56
CA GLU A 43 3.24 -12.74 10.66
C GLU A 43 4.56 -12.94 11.44
N SER A 44 5.69 -13.05 10.75
CA SER A 44 7.01 -13.13 11.37
C SER A 44 7.33 -11.88 12.20
N CYS A 45 7.10 -10.69 11.64
CA CYS A 45 7.31 -9.42 12.35
C CYS A 45 6.45 -9.30 13.62
N ILE A 46 5.19 -9.76 13.58
CA ILE A 46 4.32 -9.78 14.76
C ILE A 46 4.90 -10.68 15.85
N GLN A 47 5.36 -11.89 15.48
CA GLN A 47 5.93 -12.84 16.44
C GLN A 47 7.21 -12.29 17.08
N ASP A 48 8.12 -11.74 16.27
CA ASP A 48 9.36 -11.15 16.78
C ASP A 48 9.09 -9.94 17.69
N THR A 49 8.17 -9.05 17.29
CA THR A 49 7.82 -7.88 18.09
C THR A 49 7.20 -8.28 19.42
N LYS A 50 6.29 -9.27 19.44
CA LYS A 50 5.72 -9.80 20.69
C LYS A 50 6.77 -10.46 21.57
N ALA A 51 7.68 -11.23 20.99
CA ALA A 51 8.78 -11.85 21.73
C ALA A 51 9.68 -10.80 22.39
N ARG A 52 10.10 -9.77 21.65
CA ARG A 52 10.94 -8.68 22.17
C ARG A 52 10.25 -7.86 23.27
N VAL A 53 8.95 -7.59 23.12
CA VAL A 53 8.22 -6.82 24.13
C VAL A 53 8.03 -7.65 25.41
N LYS A 54 7.86 -8.97 25.28
CA LYS A 54 7.82 -9.91 26.42
C LYS A 54 9.16 -9.92 27.18
N GLU A 55 10.30 -9.90 26.49
CA GLU A 55 11.62 -9.80 27.12
C GLU A 55 11.82 -8.47 27.88
N ARG A 56 11.19 -7.39 27.39
CA ARG A 56 11.29 -6.06 27.98
C ARG A 56 10.27 -5.80 29.09
N SER A 57 9.40 -6.77 29.41
CA SER A 57 8.31 -6.61 30.39
C SER A 57 7.41 -5.40 30.12
N GLN A 58 7.35 -4.91 28.87
CA GLN A 58 6.60 -3.71 28.46
C GLN A 58 5.17 -4.07 28.00
N GLY A 59 4.42 -4.79 28.84
CA GLY A 59 3.01 -5.15 28.55
C GLY A 59 2.82 -5.90 27.23
N GLU A 60 1.57 -6.02 26.76
CA GLU A 60 1.33 -6.44 25.38
C GLU A 60 1.34 -5.21 24.44
N PRO A 61 2.02 -5.28 23.28
CA PRO A 61 2.01 -4.17 22.33
C PRO A 61 0.60 -3.99 21.73
N SER A 62 0.20 -2.74 21.55
CA SER A 62 -1.12 -2.44 20.98
C SER A 62 -1.21 -2.96 19.53
N ALA A 63 -2.42 -3.39 19.14
CA ALA A 63 -2.67 -3.89 17.79
C ALA A 63 -2.32 -2.85 16.72
N SER A 64 -2.62 -1.57 16.97
CA SER A 64 -2.29 -0.46 16.07
C SER A 64 -0.79 -0.28 15.90
N TYR A 65 0.00 -0.44 16.97
CA TYR A 65 1.45 -0.35 16.92
C TYR A 65 2.07 -1.49 16.12
N LEU A 66 1.64 -2.74 16.39
CA LEU A 66 2.09 -3.91 15.63
C LEU A 66 1.81 -3.76 14.14
N ARG A 67 0.62 -3.27 13.79
CA ARG A 67 0.23 -3.04 12.41
C ARG A 67 1.13 -2.03 11.71
N LEU A 68 1.26 -0.82 12.26
CA LEU A 68 2.11 0.24 11.68
C LEU A 68 3.57 -0.18 11.54
N ARG A 69 4.10 -0.90 12.52
CA ARG A 69 5.48 -1.40 12.49
C ARG A 69 5.67 -2.45 11.41
N CYS A 70 4.83 -3.49 11.39
CA CYS A 70 5.00 -4.59 10.46
C CYS A 70 4.58 -4.23 9.02
N GLU A 71 3.63 -3.32 8.82
CA GLU A 71 3.36 -2.73 7.51
C GLU A 71 4.57 -1.96 6.97
N ASN A 72 5.33 -1.26 7.85
CA ASN A 72 6.55 -0.56 7.43
C ASN A 72 7.75 -1.50 7.23
N GLU A 73 7.89 -2.54 8.05
CA GLU A 73 8.99 -3.52 7.95
C GLU A 73 8.84 -4.40 6.71
N CYS A 74 7.59 -4.76 6.38
CA CYS A 74 7.25 -5.56 5.21
C CYS A 74 6.85 -4.71 3.99
N LYS A 75 7.18 -3.42 3.99
CA LYS A 75 7.05 -2.59 2.78
C LYS A 75 7.94 -3.20 1.70
N ILE A 76 7.30 -3.51 0.58
CA ILE A 76 7.95 -4.02 -0.61
C ILE A 76 8.86 -2.90 -1.14
N ASP A 77 10.18 -3.11 -1.16
CA ASP A 77 11.20 -2.18 -1.69
C ASP A 77 11.21 -2.07 -3.23
N ASP A 78 10.24 -2.67 -3.92
CA ASP A 78 10.10 -2.60 -5.38
C ASP A 78 8.70 -2.06 -5.75
N GLU A 79 8.67 -0.87 -6.37
CA GLU A 79 7.56 -0.36 -7.19
C GLU A 79 6.35 0.32 -6.50
N TYR A 80 6.59 1.36 -5.70
CA TYR A 80 5.63 2.48 -5.59
C TYR A 80 6.37 3.79 -5.86
N PRO A 81 5.94 4.62 -6.85
CA PRO A 81 6.50 5.95 -7.00
C PRO A 81 6.29 6.67 -5.66
N PRO A 82 7.33 7.32 -5.11
CA PRO A 82 7.21 7.98 -3.82
C PRO A 82 6.04 8.96 -3.88
N PHE A 83 5.13 8.88 -2.89
CA PHE A 83 4.18 9.96 -2.67
C PHE A 83 4.99 11.27 -2.55
N PRO A 84 4.70 12.32 -3.33
CA PRO A 84 5.40 13.58 -3.21
C PRO A 84 5.20 14.09 -1.78
N ARG A 85 6.29 14.11 -1.02
CA ARG A 85 6.32 14.69 0.32
C ARG A 85 6.13 16.20 0.17
N HIS A 86 5.06 16.73 0.76
CA HIS A 86 4.95 18.14 1.10
C HIS A 86 5.80 18.45 2.33
#